data_AF-A0A6G3D5I2-F1
#
_entry.id   AF-A0A6G3D5I2-F1
#
_cell.length_a   1.000
_cell.length_b   1.000
_cell.length_c   1.000
_cell.angle_alpha   90.00
_cell.angle_beta   90.00
_cell.angle_gamma   90.00
#
_symmetry.space_group_name_H-M   'P 1'
#
loop_
_entity.id
_entity.type
_entity.pdbx_description
1 polymer ?
#
loop_
_entity_poly.entity_id
_entity_poly.type
_entity_poly.pdbx_seq_one_letter_code
_entity_poly.pdbx_strand_id
1 'polypeptide(L)'
;CLLTPQQLRIARHVAEGATNREVALALGVSTRTVDYHLRKVFAALGVRSRLELARTVGEAEQAREVRGAGESRRAGSYEKTGAQH
;
A
#
# COMPACT_ATOMS: atom_id res chain seq x y z
N CYS A 1 11.89 5.60 1.75
CA CYS A 1 10.58 5.20 2.34
C CYS A 1 10.76 4.99 3.83
N LEU A 2 9.76 5.39 4.62
CA LEU A 2 9.82 5.35 6.09
C LEU A 2 9.70 3.92 6.68
N LEU A 3 9.22 2.96 5.89
CA LEU A 3 9.15 1.54 6.23
C LEU A 3 10.10 0.72 5.37
N THR A 4 10.64 -0.36 5.94
CA THR A 4 11.37 -1.39 5.17
C THR A 4 10.42 -2.21 4.30
N PRO A 5 10.92 -2.93 3.28
CA PRO A 5 10.08 -3.79 2.45
C PRO A 5 9.29 -4.82 3.26
N GLN A 6 9.93 -5.43 4.27
CA GLN A 6 9.27 -6.39 5.16
C GLN A 6 8.13 -5.76 5.97
N GLN A 7 8.38 -4.56 6.53
CA GLN A 7 7.39 -3.81 7.29
C GLN A 7 6.20 -3.41 6.40
N LEU A 8 6.46 -3.02 5.15
CA LEU A 8 5.41 -2.69 4.19
C LEU A 8 4.53 -3.89 3.86
N ARG A 9 5.13 -5.07 3.61
CA ARG A 9 4.35 -6.31 3.38
C ARG A 9 3.45 -6.66 4.56
N ILE A 10 3.99 -6.58 5.78
CA ILE A 10 3.23 -6.81 7.01
C ILE A 10 2.09 -5.79 7.15
N ALA A 11 2.36 -4.51 6.94
CA ALA A 11 1.37 -3.45 7.05
C ALA A 11 0.19 -3.63 6.08
N ARG A 12 0.47 -4.09 4.86
CA ARG A 12 -0.55 -4.37 3.83
C ARG A 12 -1.49 -5.50 4.23
N HIS A 13 -0.95 -6.66 4.58
CA HIS A 13 -1.78 -7.77 5.06
C HIS A 13 -2.63 -7.39 6.28
N VAL A 14 -2.07 -6.57 7.17
CA VAL A 14 -2.79 -6.09 8.34
C VAL A 14 -3.90 -5.12 7.96
N ALA A 15 -3.66 -4.23 7.00
CA ALA A 15 -4.68 -3.33 6.45
C ALA A 15 -5.82 -4.10 5.76
N GLU A 16 -5.52 -5.25 5.15
CA GLU A 16 -6.49 -6.17 4.55
C GLU A 16 -7.30 -7.00 5.57
N GLY A 17 -6.98 -6.88 6.87
CA GLY A 17 -7.68 -7.60 7.95
C GLY A 17 -7.02 -8.88 8.45
N ALA A 18 -5.85 -9.28 7.91
CA ALA A 18 -5.17 -10.51 8.32
C ALA A 18 -4.59 -10.45 9.75
N THR A 19 -4.94 -11.40 10.59
CA THR A 19 -4.38 -11.59 11.94
C THR A 19 -2.86 -11.82 11.89
N ASN A 20 -2.16 -11.61 13.01
CA ASN A 20 -0.71 -11.82 13.05
C ASN A 20 -0.31 -13.27 12.73
N ARG A 21 -1.19 -14.24 13.00
CA ARG A 21 -1.01 -15.65 12.62
C ARG A 21 -1.09 -15.85 11.11
N GLU A 22 -2.08 -15.27 10.45
CA GLU A 22 -2.22 -15.33 8.99
C GLU A 22 -1.05 -14.63 8.29
N VAL A 23 -0.62 -13.47 8.79
CA VAL A 23 0.56 -12.76 8.29
C VAL A 23 1.82 -13.61 8.46
N ALA A 24 1.99 -14.24 9.62
CA ALA A 24 3.13 -15.13 9.90
C ALA A 24 3.19 -16.30 8.91
N LEU A 25 2.04 -16.93 8.65
CA LEU A 25 1.91 -18.01 7.67
C LEU A 25 2.21 -17.52 6.25
N ALA A 26 1.61 -16.39 5.84
CA ALA A 26 1.78 -15.84 4.49
C ALA A 26 3.23 -15.43 4.18
N LEU A 27 3.97 -14.95 5.19
CA LEU A 27 5.33 -14.45 5.03
C LEU A 27 6.43 -15.43 5.45
N GLY A 28 6.07 -16.62 5.95
CA GLY A 28 7.04 -17.63 6.41
C GLY A 28 7.85 -17.18 7.62
N VAL A 29 7.24 -16.45 8.55
CA VAL A 29 7.90 -15.94 9.77
C VAL A 29 7.12 -16.30 11.03
N SER A 30 7.70 -16.12 12.21
CA SER A 30 6.98 -16.31 13.47
C SER A 30 5.99 -15.18 13.76
N THR A 31 4.93 -15.45 14.51
CA THR A 31 4.02 -14.39 15.02
C THR A 31 4.76 -13.34 15.85
N ARG A 32 5.79 -13.75 16.61
CA ARG A 32 6.67 -12.83 17.36
C ARG A 32 7.45 -11.88 16.44
N THR A 33 7.87 -12.35 15.26
CA THR A 33 8.50 -11.53 14.23
C THR A 33 7.52 -10.51 13.67
N VAL A 34 6.27 -10.92 13.43
CA VAL A 34 5.19 -10.01 13.01
C VAL A 34 4.95 -8.94 14.06
N ASP A 35 4.81 -9.29 15.33
CA ASP A 35 4.62 -8.35 16.45
C ASP A 35 5.77 -7.35 16.59
N TYR A 36 7.00 -7.81 16.39
CA TYR A 36 8.18 -6.94 16.39
C TYR A 36 8.11 -5.89 15.27
N HIS A 37 7.81 -6.33 14.05
CA HIS A 37 7.70 -5.40 12.92
C HIS A 37 6.49 -4.47 13.05
N LEU A 38 5.35 -4.95 13.54
CA LEU A 38 4.15 -4.11 13.75
C LEU A 38 4.40 -2.97 14.72
N ARG A 39 5.12 -3.21 15.82
CA ARG A 39 5.51 -2.13 16.75
C ARG A 39 6.35 -1.05 16.07
N LYS A 40 7.27 -1.46 15.18
CA LYS A 40 8.09 -0.51 14.41
C LYS A 40 7.26 0.22 13.36
N VAL A 41 6.31 -0.46 12.70
CA VAL A 41 5.37 0.15 11.75
C VAL A 41 4.51 1.21 12.43
N PHE A 42 3.92 0.88 13.59
CA PHE A 42 3.10 1.81 14.37
C PHE A 42 3.89 3.05 14.79
N ALA A 43 5.09 2.86 15.33
CA ALA A 43 5.97 3.97 15.71
C ALA A 43 6.37 4.84 14.51
N ALA A 44 6.70 4.22 13.38
CA ALA A 44 7.10 4.93 12.18
C ALA A 44 5.93 5.74 11.59
N LEU A 45 4.74 5.16 11.50
CA LEU A 45 3.56 5.84 10.94
C LEU A 45 2.82 6.74 11.93
N GLY A 46 3.20 6.74 13.21
CA GLY A 46 2.51 7.50 14.25
C GLY A 46 1.09 7.01 14.56
N VAL A 47 0.77 5.76 14.19
CA VAL A 47 -0.55 5.14 14.43
C VAL A 47 -0.52 4.29 15.70
N ARG A 48 -1.67 4.22 16.38
CA ARG A 48 -1.80 3.55 17.69
C ARG A 48 -2.68 2.31 17.64
N SER A 49 -3.36 2.09 16.52
CA SER A 49 -4.26 0.94 16.36
C SER A 49 -4.15 0.31 14.99
N ARG A 50 -4.61 -0.93 14.93
CA ARG A 50 -4.76 -1.68 13.67
C ARG A 50 -5.72 -1.00 12.69
N LEU A 51 -6.79 -0.40 13.21
CA LEU A 51 -7.76 0.34 12.41
C LEU A 51 -7.15 1.61 11.82
N GLU A 52 -6.40 2.37 12.63
CA GLU A 52 -5.65 3.53 12.15
C GLU A 52 -4.62 3.13 11.08
N LEU A 53 -3.89 2.04 11.29
CA LEU A 53 -2.98 1.50 10.28
C LEU A 53 -3.69 1.18 8.96
N ALA A 54 -4.83 0.48 9.02
CA ALA A 54 -5.60 0.10 7.83
C ALA A 54 -6.05 1.33 7.04
N ARG A 55 -6.53 2.36 7.75
CA ARG A 55 -6.91 3.63 7.14
C ARG A 55 -5.72 4.34 6.48
N THR A 56 -4.60 4.49 7.18
CA THR A 56 -3.40 5.16 6.64
C THR A 56 -2.85 4.45 5.40
N VAL A 57 -2.83 3.11 5.40
CA VAL A 57 -2.38 2.34 4.24
C VAL A 57 -3.38 2.47 3.08
N GLY A 58 -4.69 2.40 3.36
CA GLY A 58 -5.73 2.58 2.34
C GLY A 58 -5.71 3.96 1.69
N GLU A 59 -5.53 5.04 2.47
CA GLU A 59 -5.37 6.40 1.96
C GLU A 59 -4.14 6.52 1.04
N ALA A 60 -3.04 5.86 1.39
CA ALA A 60 -1.81 5.85 0.58
C ALA A 60 -1.97 5.09 -0.75
N GLU A 61 -2.73 3.99 -0.77
CA GLU A 61 -3.04 3.21 -1.97
C GLU A 61 -4.00 3.98 -2.89
N GLN A 62 -5.08 4.56 -2.34
CA GLN A 62 -6.01 5.44 -3.09
C GLN A 62 -5.28 6.64 -3.72
N ALA A 63 -4.35 7.28 -2.99
CA ALA A 63 -3.56 8.37 -3.52
C ALA A 63 -2.61 7.95 -4.66
N ARG A 64 -2.26 6.66 -4.79
CA ARG A 64 -1.48 6.14 -5.92
C ARG A 64 -2.37 5.88 -7.13
N GLU A 65 -3.55 5.32 -6.92
CA GLU A 65 -4.53 5.06 -7.99
C GLU A 65 -5.00 6.35 -8.66
N VAL A 66 -5.31 7.39 -7.88
CA VAL A 66 -5.70 8.70 -8.40
C VAL A 66 -4.59 9.34 -9.24
N ARG A 67 -3.32 9.16 -8.84
CA ARG A 67 -2.17 9.63 -9.63
C ARG A 67 -2.02 8.86 -10.94
N GLY A 68 -2.19 7.53 -10.93
CA GLY A 68 -2.13 6.71 -12.13
C GLY A 68 -3.28 6.98 -13.12
N ALA A 69 -4.48 7.32 -12.61
CA ALA A 69 -5.64 7.63 -13.45
C ALA A 69 -5.55 9.00 -14.17
N GLY A 70 -4.63 9.89 -13.76
CA GLY A 70 -4.36 11.16 -14.42
C GLY A 70 -3.46 11.03 -15.67
N GLU A 71 -2.61 10.01 -15.72
CA GLU A 71 -1.68 9.77 -16.82
C GLU A 71 -2.37 9.14 -18.05
N SER A 72 -3.38 8.29 -17.83
CA SER A 72 -4.08 7.57 -18.91
C SER A 72 -4.96 8.50 -19.79
N ARG A 73 -5.38 9.66 -19.27
CA ARG A 73 -6.19 10.64 -20.03
C ARG A 73 -5.41 11.50 -21.02
N ARG A 74 -4.06 11.45 -21.02
CA ARG A 74 -3.21 12.23 -21.94
C ARG A 74 -2.78 11.47 -23.21
N ALA A 75 -3.06 10.17 -23.30
CA ALA A 75 -2.66 9.34 -24.43
C ALA A 75 -3.74 9.20 -25.54
N GLY A 76 -4.85 9.94 -25.44
CA GLY A 76 -5.99 9.85 -26.37
C GLY A 76 -6.26 11.13 -27.17
N SER A 77 -5.23 11.87 -27.59
CA SER A 77 -5.42 13.11 -28.38
C SER A 77 -4.37 13.30 -29.48
N TYR A 78 -4.15 12.28 -30.29
CA TYR A 78 -3.59 12.43 -31.64
C TYR A 78 -4.41 11.59 -32.63
N GLU A 79 -5.65 11.99 -32.87
CA GLU A 79 -6.34 11.64 -34.11
C GLU A 79 -6.73 12.91 -34.86
N LYS A 80 -6.29 12.92 -36.13
CA LYS A 80 -6.96 13.54 -37.29
C LYS A 80 -6.78 15.05 -37.48
N THR A 81 -5.84 15.41 -38.37
CA THR A 81 -6.12 16.25 -39.56
C THR A 81 -5.01 16.00 -40.60
N GLY A 82 -5.39 15.61 -41.82
CA GLY A 82 -4.44 15.43 -42.91
C GLY A 82 -5.00 14.65 -44.10
N ALA A 83 -6.22 14.98 -44.51
CA ALA A 83 -6.65 14.71 -45.88
C ALA A 83 -6.02 15.76 -46.81
N GLN A 84 -5.78 15.36 -48.07
CA GLN A 84 -5.50 16.20 -49.24
C GLN A 84 -4.06 16.71 -49.40
N HIS A 85 -3.30 16.13 -50.33
CA HIS A 85 -3.00 16.70 -51.65
C HIS A 85 -2.19 15.70 -52.50
#